data_AF-A0A7G2N4F9-F1
#
_entry.id   AF-A0A7G2N4F9-F1
#
_cell.length_a   1.000
_cell.length_b   1.000
_cell.length_c   1.000
_cell.angle_alpha   90.00
_cell.angle_beta   90.00
_cell.angle_gamma   90.00
#
_symmetry.space_group_name_H-M   'P 1'
#
loop_
_entity.id
_entity.type
_entity.pdbx_description
1 polymer ?
#
loop_
_entity_poly.entity_id
_entity_poly.type
_entity_poly.pdbx_seq_one_letter_code
_entity_poly.pdbx_strand_id
1 'polypeptide(L)'
;MTKEEELLRDYRCQRSQLEDQEDELRRGERRVNDMIEQATTEIGHMLREVDGDVSEAYDFSRYRLSHFSQEMSEAFAIEKRAVRQKIEQSEDDFKRQYRQFQERR
;
A
#
# COMPACT_ATOMS: atom_id res chain seq x y z
N MET A 1 29.36 1.26 22.75
CA MET A 1 27.96 0.98 22.43
C MET A 1 27.49 -0.06 23.43
N THR A 2 26.41 0.22 24.14
CA THR A 2 25.81 -0.76 25.06
C THR A 2 24.83 -1.65 24.29
N LYS A 3 24.57 -2.85 24.81
CA LYS A 3 23.59 -3.78 24.22
C LYS A 3 22.17 -3.19 24.18
N GLU A 4 21.88 -2.25 25.08
CA GLU A 4 20.66 -1.46 25.12
C GLU A 4 20.56 -0.48 23.95
N GLU A 5 21.65 0.23 23.65
CA GLU A 5 21.75 1.14 22.49
C GLU A 5 21.63 0.38 21.17
N GLU A 6 22.18 -0.83 21.07
CA GLU A 6 22.05 -1.70 19.89
C GLU A 6 20.60 -2.12 19.66
N LEU A 7 19.90 -2.62 20.70
CA LEU A 7 18.48 -3.00 20.61
C LEU A 7 17.59 -1.83 20.17
N LEU A 8 17.82 -0.63 20.72
CA LEU A 8 17.08 0.57 20.34
C LEU A 8 17.37 0.99 18.91
N ARG A 9 18.63 0.90 18.48
CA ARG A 9 19.04 1.25 17.11
C ARG A 9 18.41 0.31 16.08
N ASP A 10 18.45 -1.00 16.33
CA ASP A 10 17.93 -2.01 15.42
C ASP A 10 16.41 -1.87 15.28
N TYR A 11 15.69 -1.71 16.40
CA TYR A 11 14.25 -1.46 16.38
C TYR A 11 13.89 -0.20 15.59
N ARG A 12 14.59 0.93 15.83
CA ARG A 12 14.33 2.17 15.09
C ARG A 12 14.60 2.02 13.59
N CYS A 13 15.67 1.30 13.22
CA CYS A 13 15.99 1.04 11.84
C CYS A 13 14.90 0.21 11.15
N GLN A 14 14.49 -0.90 11.79
CA GLN A 14 13.42 -1.76 11.28
C GLN A 14 12.09 -1.00 11.16
N ARG A 15 11.75 -0.19 12.17
CA ARG A 15 10.53 0.62 12.15
C ARG A 15 10.53 1.64 11.01
N SER A 16 11.63 2.38 10.83
CA SER A 16 11.76 3.35 9.74
C SER A 16 11.57 2.70 8.38
N GLN A 17 12.15 1.51 8.15
CA GLN A 17 12.00 0.79 6.89
C GLN A 17 10.55 0.37 6.63
N LEU A 18 9.81 -0.04 7.67
CA LEU A 18 8.41 -0.40 7.56
C LEU A 18 7.51 0.82 7.32
N GLU A 19 7.82 1.95 7.94
CA GLU A 19 7.14 3.23 7.71
C GLU A 19 7.37 3.72 6.27
N ASP A 20 8.60 3.61 5.76
CA ASP A 20 8.92 3.91 4.36
C ASP A 20 8.13 3.02 3.39
N GLN A 21 8.01 1.71 3.69
CA GLN A 21 7.20 0.79 2.91
C GLN A 21 5.70 1.15 2.93
N GLU A 22 5.15 1.57 4.08
CA GLU A 22 3.76 2.02 4.15
C GLU A 22 3.53 3.26 3.27
N ASP A 23 4.47 4.21 3.29
CA ASP A 23 4.40 5.42 2.49
C ASP A 23 4.56 5.15 0.99
N GLU A 24 5.43 4.21 0.60
CA GLU A 24 5.53 3.75 -0.78
C GLU A 24 4.22 3.12 -1.27
N LEU A 25 3.59 2.27 -0.46
CA LEU A 25 2.28 1.69 -0.78
C LEU A 25 1.21 2.77 -0.97
N ARG A 26 1.16 3.78 -0.09
CA ARG A 26 0.23 4.93 -0.22
C ARG A 26 0.49 5.77 -1.47
N ARG A 27 1.75 5.91 -1.89
CA ARG A 27 2.10 6.60 -3.13
C ARG A 27 1.74 5.77 -4.35
N GLY A 28 1.99 4.46 -4.31
CA GLY A 28 1.61 3.51 -5.35
C GLY A 28 0.09 3.47 -5.58
N GLU A 29 -0.69 3.37 -4.50
CA GLU A 29 -2.16 3.39 -4.55
C GLU A 29 -2.69 4.65 -5.21
N ARG A 30 -2.18 5.83 -4.83
CA ARG A 30 -2.55 7.10 -5.46
C ARG A 30 -2.24 7.12 -6.96
N ARG A 31 -1.04 6.70 -7.36
CA ARG A 31 -0.65 6.64 -8.79
C ARG A 31 -1.55 5.73 -9.60
N VAL A 32 -1.89 4.55 -9.06
CA VAL A 32 -2.79 3.60 -9.74
C VAL A 32 -4.18 4.21 -9.89
N ASN A 33 -4.71 4.85 -8.85
CA ASN A 33 -6.01 5.53 -8.93
C ASN A 33 -6.00 6.65 -9.98
N ASP A 34 -4.97 7.50 -9.99
CA ASP A 34 -4.80 8.56 -10.98
C ASP A 34 -4.76 7.99 -12.41
N MET A 35 -4.03 6.89 -12.62
CA MET A 35 -3.96 6.22 -13.93
C MET A 35 -5.32 5.65 -14.38
N ILE A 36 -6.11 5.08 -13.46
CA ILE A 36 -7.44 4.55 -13.77
C ILE A 36 -8.40 5.70 -14.13
N GLU A 37 -8.34 6.83 -13.42
CA GLU A 37 -9.14 8.02 -13.73
C GLU A 37 -8.78 8.61 -15.10
N GLN A 38 -7.47 8.67 -15.41
CA GLN A 38 -6.99 9.10 -16.73
C GLN A 38 -7.48 8.16 -17.83
N ALA A 39 -7.29 6.85 -17.67
CA ALA A 39 -7.74 5.85 -18.64
C ALA A 39 -9.26 5.92 -18.88
N THR A 40 -10.05 6.10 -17.81
CA THR A 40 -11.51 6.26 -17.90
C THR A 40 -11.87 7.49 -18.74
N THR A 41 -11.16 8.60 -18.51
CA THR A 41 -11.37 9.86 -19.22
C THR A 41 -11.00 9.73 -20.70
N GLU A 42 -9.84 9.15 -21.00
CA GLU A 42 -9.35 8.92 -22.36
C GLU A 42 -10.30 8.01 -23.17
N ILE A 43 -10.79 6.92 -22.58
CA ILE A 43 -11.81 6.06 -23.19
C ILE A 43 -13.07 6.87 -23.50
N GLY A 44 -13.52 7.70 -22.55
CA GLY A 44 -14.67 8.58 -22.76
C GLY A 44 -14.48 9.62 -23.87
N HIS A 45 -13.24 10.03 -24.17
CA HIS A 45 -12.92 10.89 -25.31
C HIS A 45 -12.89 10.10 -26.62
N MET A 46 -12.17 8.98 -26.66
CA MET A 46 -12.05 8.13 -27.85
C MET A 46 -13.42 7.69 -28.36
N LEU A 47 -14.33 7.29 -27.47
CA LEU A 47 -15.66 6.84 -27.87
C LEU A 47 -16.56 7.98 -28.36
N ARG A 48 -16.30 9.24 -27.97
CA ARG A 48 -17.02 10.40 -28.53
C ARG A 48 -16.56 10.75 -29.95
N GLU A 49 -15.35 10.36 -30.33
CA GLU A 49 -14.78 10.62 -31.66
C GLU A 49 -15.18 9.54 -32.69
N VAL A 50 -15.71 8.40 -32.23
CA VAL A 50 -16.20 7.33 -33.10
C VAL A 50 -17.61 7.66 -33.57
N ASP A 51 -17.82 7.61 -34.88
CA ASP A 51 -19.15 7.73 -35.49
C ASP A 51 -19.87 6.37 -35.40
N GLY A 52 -20.94 6.29 -34.59
CA GLY A 52 -21.70 5.05 -34.35
C GLY A 52 -22.20 4.88 -32.91
N ASP A 53 -23.00 3.84 -32.65
CA ASP A 53 -23.40 3.48 -31.28
C ASP A 53 -22.26 2.73 -30.59
N VAL A 54 -21.68 3.36 -29.59
CA VAL A 54 -20.57 2.85 -28.77
C VAL A 54 -20.98 2.56 -27.33
N SER A 55 -22.27 2.58 -27.03
CA SER A 55 -22.79 2.48 -25.66
C SER A 55 -22.34 1.19 -24.97
N GLU A 56 -22.40 0.06 -25.67
CA GLU A 56 -21.95 -1.24 -25.15
C GLU A 56 -20.43 -1.28 -24.91
N ALA A 57 -19.63 -0.71 -25.81
CA ALA A 57 -18.17 -0.65 -25.67
C ALA A 57 -17.75 0.26 -24.50
N TYR A 58 -18.47 1.36 -24.28
CA TYR A 58 -18.26 2.25 -23.14
C TYR A 58 -18.61 1.54 -21.83
N ASP A 59 -19.77 0.90 -21.74
CA ASP A 59 -20.23 0.21 -20.55
C ASP A 59 -19.30 -0.95 -20.19
N PHE A 60 -18.86 -1.73 -21.18
CA PHE A 60 -17.88 -2.80 -20.98
C PHE A 60 -16.54 -2.26 -20.46
N SER A 61 -16.02 -1.19 -21.06
CA SER A 61 -14.75 -0.58 -20.66
C SER A 61 -14.81 -0.03 -19.23
N ARG A 62 -15.91 0.66 -18.89
CA ARG A 62 -16.16 1.17 -17.55
C ARG A 62 -16.28 0.04 -16.53
N TYR A 63 -17.00 -1.03 -16.85
CA TYR A 63 -17.10 -2.21 -16.00
C TYR A 63 -15.72 -2.83 -15.73
N ARG A 64 -14.91 -3.01 -16.78
CA ARG A 64 -13.55 -3.58 -16.67
C ARG A 64 -12.64 -2.71 -15.81
N LEU A 65 -12.64 -1.40 -16.02
CA LEU A 65 -11.83 -0.47 -15.21
C LEU A 65 -12.29 -0.43 -13.75
N SER A 66 -13.60 -0.46 -13.50
CA SER A 66 -14.14 -0.52 -12.13
C SER A 66 -13.74 -1.82 -11.43
N HIS A 67 -13.80 -2.96 -12.12
CA HIS A 67 -13.39 -4.24 -11.57
C HIS A 67 -11.90 -4.25 -11.23
N PHE A 68 -11.06 -3.79 -12.16
CA PHE A 68 -9.63 -3.68 -11.95
C PHE A 68 -9.28 -2.74 -10.78
N SER A 69 -9.97 -1.60 -10.67
CA SER A 69 -9.82 -0.67 -9.55
C SER A 69 -10.11 -1.34 -8.21
N GLN A 70 -11.16 -2.15 -8.15
CA GLN A 70 -11.50 -2.91 -6.95
C GLN A 70 -10.42 -3.94 -6.59
N GLU A 71 -9.96 -4.75 -7.56
CA GLU A 71 -8.89 -5.73 -7.35
C GLU A 71 -7.61 -5.06 -6.83
N MET A 72 -7.22 -3.93 -7.41
CA MET A 72 -6.05 -3.17 -6.96
C MET A 72 -6.24 -2.60 -5.56
N SER A 73 -7.42 -2.06 -5.26
CA SER A 73 -7.75 -1.55 -3.92
C SER A 73 -7.66 -2.64 -2.85
N GLU A 74 -8.18 -3.83 -3.15
CA GLU A 74 -8.09 -4.99 -2.27
C GLU A 74 -6.63 -5.44 -2.07
N ALA A 75 -5.84 -5.51 -3.13
CA ALA A 75 -4.41 -5.84 -3.05
C ALA A 75 -3.64 -4.83 -2.18
N PHE A 76 -3.84 -3.53 -2.38
CA PHE A 76 -3.23 -2.50 -1.53
C PHE A 76 -3.69 -2.61 -0.07
N ALA A 77 -4.96 -2.93 0.19
CA ALA A 77 -5.47 -3.12 1.54
C ALA A 77 -4.79 -4.32 2.25
N ILE A 78 -4.59 -5.42 1.54
CA ILE A 78 -3.89 -6.61 2.05
C ILE A 78 -2.43 -6.25 2.39
N GLU A 79 -1.70 -5.62 1.49
CA GLU A 79 -0.30 -5.25 1.72
C GLU A 79 -0.14 -4.24 2.86
N LYS A 80 -0.98 -3.20 2.91
CA LYS A 80 -0.99 -2.23 4.02
C LYS A 80 -1.24 -2.93 5.36
N ARG A 81 -2.16 -3.91 5.40
CA ARG A 81 -2.41 -4.72 6.61
C ARG A 81 -1.18 -5.55 7.00
N ALA A 82 -0.50 -6.17 6.03
CA ALA A 82 0.70 -6.95 6.29
C ALA A 82 1.84 -6.10 6.85
N VAL A 83 2.04 -4.88 6.32
CA VAL A 83 3.04 -3.94 6.86
C VAL A 83 2.70 -3.53 8.30
N ARG A 84 1.44 -3.20 8.59
CA ARG A 84 1.00 -2.86 9.96
C ARG A 84 1.23 -3.99 10.95
N GLN A 85 0.92 -5.23 10.57
CA GLN A 85 1.19 -6.40 11.40
C GLN A 85 2.69 -6.58 11.68
N LYS A 86 3.56 -6.29 10.69
CA LYS A 86 5.02 -6.30 10.91
C LYS A 86 5.49 -5.22 11.88
N ILE A 87 4.87 -4.03 11.84
CA ILE A 87 5.18 -2.95 12.79
C ILE A 87 4.79 -3.36 14.21
N GLU A 88 3.56 -3.86 14.38
CA GLU A 88 3.06 -4.35 15.68
C GLU A 88 3.95 -5.47 16.23
N GLN A 89 4.32 -6.45 15.38
CA GLN A 89 5.21 -7.54 15.75
C GLN A 89 6.60 -7.04 16.16
N SER A 90 7.18 -6.10 15.40
CA SER A 90 8.48 -5.49 15.72
C SER A 90 8.46 -4.76 17.06
N GLU A 91 7.36 -4.05 17.38
CA GLU A 91 7.17 -3.43 18.69
C GLU A 91 7.12 -4.45 19.84
N ASP A 92 6.35 -5.53 19.66
CA ASP A 92 6.19 -6.55 20.68
C ASP A 92 7.48 -7.33 20.94
N ASP A 93 8.23 -7.63 19.87
CA ASP A 93 9.54 -8.27 19.96
C ASP A 93 10.55 -7.36 20.66
N PHE A 94 10.59 -6.07 20.32
CA PHE A 94 11.43 -5.09 21.00
C PHE A 94 11.08 -5.00 22.49
N LYS A 95 9.80 -4.85 22.84
CA LYS A 95 9.34 -4.79 24.25
C LYS A 95 9.75 -6.05 25.02
N ARG A 96 9.63 -7.22 24.40
CA ARG A 96 10.02 -8.50 25.01
C ARG A 96 11.53 -8.57 25.26
N GLN A 97 12.34 -8.25 24.25
CA GLN A 97 13.80 -8.28 24.35
C GLN A 97 14.30 -7.25 25.38
N TYR A 98 13.70 -6.06 25.40
CA TYR A 98 14.06 -4.99 26.32
C TYR A 98 13.75 -5.37 27.78
N ARG A 99 12.60 -5.97 28.06
CA ARG A 99 12.28 -6.49 29.41
C ARG A 99 13.28 -7.57 29.86
N GLN A 100 13.58 -8.54 28.99
CA GLN A 100 14.55 -9.59 29.31
C GLN A 100 15.95 -9.03 29.57
N PHE A 101 16.33 -7.95 28.88
CA PHE A 101 17.58 -7.26 29.14
C PHE A 101 17.58 -6.57 30.52
N GLN A 102 16.49 -5.89 30.88
CA GLN A 102 16.35 -5.23 32.18
C GLN A 102 16.33 -6.22 33.36
N GLU A 103 15.68 -7.37 33.21
CA GLU A 103 15.59 -8.41 34.25
C GLU A 103 16.93 -9.13 34.51
N ARG A 104 17.87 -9.07 33.55
CA ARG A 104 19.20 -9.71 33.64
C ARG A 104 20.30 -8.74 34.12
N ARG A 105 19.93 -7.52 34.50
CA ARG A 105 20.82 -6.44 34.91
C ARG A 105 20.69 -6.19 36.41
#